data_AF-A0A285KN91-F1
#
_entry.id   AF-A0A285KN91-F1
#
_cell.length_a   1.000
_cell.length_b   1.000
_cell.length_c   1.000
_cell.angle_alpha   90.00
_cell.angle_beta   90.00
_cell.angle_gamma   90.00
#
_symmetry.space_group_name_H-M   'P 1'
#
loop_
_entity.id
_entity.type
_entity.pdbx_description
1 polymer ?
#
loop_
_entity_poly.entity_id
_entity_poly.type
_entity_poly.pdbx_seq_one_letter_code
_entity_poly.pdbx_strand_id
1 'polypeptide(L)'
;MAGHRSVKAAQPAQYEVRQQRRRARMAVRLAEATTPSARIGAVADHLRAALADLPGPAAEQIAALAIETLNAAVEQAYREEARVAAARTRPR
;
A
#
# COMPACT_ATOMS: atom_id res chain seq x y z
N MET A 1 -17.57 48.02 -16.07
CA MET A 1 -17.47 47.64 -14.65
C MET A 1 -17.58 46.13 -14.54
N ALA A 2 -16.55 45.50 -13.95
CA ALA A 2 -16.46 44.20 -13.30
C ALA A 2 -17.36 43.04 -13.80
N GLY A 3 -16.84 41.86 -14.13
CA GLY A 3 -15.50 41.33 -13.99
C GLY A 3 -15.54 39.87 -14.42
N HIS A 4 -14.51 39.43 -15.13
CA HIS A 4 -14.30 38.03 -15.45
C HIS A 4 -14.30 37.23 -14.14
N ARG A 5 -15.37 36.45 -13.89
CA ARG A 5 -15.31 35.39 -12.87
C ARG A 5 -14.53 34.24 -13.50
N SER A 6 -13.22 34.36 -13.40
CA SER A 6 -12.25 33.33 -13.71
C SER A 6 -12.75 32.02 -13.12
N VAL A 7 -12.90 31.02 -13.99
CA VAL A 7 -13.10 29.62 -13.63
C VAL A 7 -11.98 29.26 -12.67
N LYS A 8 -12.27 29.26 -11.36
CA LYS A 8 -11.33 28.75 -10.35
C LYS A 8 -11.26 27.27 -10.61
N ALA A 9 -10.21 26.86 -11.33
CA ALA A 9 -9.80 25.48 -11.46
C ALA A 9 -9.99 24.79 -10.11
N ALA A 10 -10.78 23.72 -10.11
CA ALA A 10 -11.06 22.90 -8.95
C ALA A 10 -9.72 22.60 -8.25
N GLN A 11 -9.51 23.25 -7.10
CA GLN A 11 -8.39 22.91 -6.23
C GLN A 11 -8.55 21.42 -5.91
N PRO A 12 -7.51 20.58 -6.05
CA PRO A 12 -7.62 19.18 -5.67
C PRO A 12 -8.16 19.14 -4.26
N ALA A 13 -9.33 18.52 -4.10
CA ALA A 13 -10.05 18.48 -2.84
C ALA A 13 -9.05 17.99 -1.79
N GLN A 14 -8.87 18.72 -0.69
CA GLN A 14 -7.78 18.52 0.28
C GLN A 14 -7.54 17.05 0.70
N TYR A 15 -8.60 16.23 0.61
CA TYR A 15 -8.54 14.78 0.68
C TYR A 15 -7.50 14.13 -0.27
N GLU A 16 -7.51 14.45 -1.56
CA GLU A 16 -6.58 13.92 -2.56
C GLU A 16 -5.14 14.31 -2.24
N VAL A 17 -4.92 15.56 -1.80
CA VAL A 17 -3.60 16.03 -1.36
C VAL A 17 -3.11 15.23 -0.14
N ARG A 18 -4.00 14.92 0.82
CA ARG A 18 -3.65 14.05 1.96
C ARG A 18 -3.30 12.64 1.54
N GLN A 19 -4.06 12.06 0.61
CA GLN A 19 -3.80 10.72 0.07
C GLN A 19 -2.45 10.66 -0.66
N GLN A 20 -2.15 11.65 -1.52
CA GLN A 20 -0.86 11.76 -2.20
C GLN A 20 0.30 11.85 -1.22
N ARG A 21 0.18 12.71 -0.18
CA ARG A 21 1.20 12.81 0.88
C ARG A 21 1.39 11.49 1.62
N ARG A 22 0.30 10.77 1.92
CA ARG A 22 0.36 9.48 2.61
C ARG A 22 1.07 8.42 1.75
N ARG A 23 0.79 8.38 0.44
CA ARG A 23 1.49 7.50 -0.52
C ARG A 23 2.97 7.86 -0.66
N ALA A 24 3.31 9.13 -0.75
CA ALA A 24 4.71 9.57 -0.81
C ALA A 24 5.50 9.15 0.44
N ARG A 25 4.92 9.32 1.64
CA ARG A 25 5.54 8.85 2.89
C ARG A 25 5.74 7.34 2.93
N MET A 26 4.77 6.58 2.43
CA MET A 26 4.91 5.12 2.32
C MET A 26 6.06 4.73 1.39
N ALA A 27 6.16 5.38 0.22
CA ALA A 27 7.23 5.11 -0.74
C ALA A 27 8.62 5.36 -0.12
N VAL A 28 8.78 6.47 0.62
CA VAL A 28 10.02 6.77 1.34
C VAL A 28 10.32 5.71 2.40
N ARG A 29 9.36 5.37 3.26
CA ARG A 29 9.54 4.34 4.29
C ARG A 29 9.89 2.96 3.71
N LEU A 30 9.30 2.60 2.57
CA LEU A 30 9.61 1.35 1.88
C LEU A 30 11.01 1.35 1.24
N ALA A 31 11.49 2.51 0.81
CA ALA A 31 12.86 2.67 0.30
C ALA A 31 13.89 2.60 1.44
N GLU A 32 13.57 3.15 2.61
CA GLU A 32 14.43 3.13 3.81
C GLU A 32 14.41 1.78 4.53
N ALA A 33 13.36 0.97 4.37
CA ALA A 33 13.22 -0.31 5.02
C ALA A 33 14.12 -1.39 4.37
N THR A 34 15.29 -1.60 4.96
CA THR A 34 16.32 -2.54 4.47
C THR A 34 16.11 -3.99 4.89
N THR A 35 15.22 -4.26 5.85
CA THR A 35 14.90 -5.62 6.32
C THR A 35 13.46 -6.01 5.98
N PRO A 36 13.16 -7.31 5.81
CA PRO A 36 11.79 -7.77 5.58
C PRO A 36 10.83 -7.30 6.68
N SER A 37 11.22 -7.41 7.95
CA SER A 37 10.39 -6.99 9.08
C SER A 37 10.10 -5.48 9.06
N ALA A 38 11.08 -4.64 8.71
CA ALA A 38 10.87 -3.21 8.58
C ALA A 38 9.90 -2.87 7.44
N ARG A 39 9.97 -3.60 6.31
CA ARG A 39 9.05 -3.41 5.17
C ARG A 39 7.62 -3.79 5.55
N ILE A 40 7.45 -4.92 6.24
CA ILE A 40 6.14 -5.36 6.76
C ILE A 40 5.56 -4.31 7.71
N GLY A 41 6.37 -3.82 8.66
CA GLY A 41 5.95 -2.75 9.58
C GLY A 41 5.49 -1.49 8.85
N ALA A 42 6.23 -1.04 7.84
CA ALA A 42 5.87 0.14 7.05
C ALA A 42 4.54 -0.04 6.29
N VAL A 43 4.27 -1.23 5.75
CA VAL A 43 3.00 -1.55 5.07
C VAL A 43 1.85 -1.64 6.07
N ALA A 44 2.05 -2.31 7.20
CA ALA A 44 1.03 -2.44 8.25
C ALA A 44 0.62 -1.07 8.81
N ASP A 45 1.58 -0.17 9.05
CA ASP A 45 1.32 1.22 9.47
C ASP A 45 0.49 1.98 8.42
N HIS A 46 0.82 1.81 7.13
CA HIS A 46 0.09 2.46 6.06
C HIS A 46 -1.36 1.96 5.98
N LEU A 47 -1.57 0.64 6.06
CA LEU A 47 -2.90 0.04 6.09
C LEU A 47 -3.70 0.51 7.30
N ARG A 48 -3.10 0.50 8.50
CA ARG A 48 -3.75 1.01 9.72
C ARG A 48 -4.22 2.45 9.53
N ALA A 49 -3.36 3.33 8.99
CA ALA A 49 -3.73 4.70 8.73
C ALA A 49 -4.84 4.81 7.68
N ALA A 50 -4.78 4.01 6.61
CA ALA A 50 -5.79 3.96 5.54
C ALA A 50 -7.18 3.58 6.05
N LEU A 51 -7.23 2.65 7.00
CA LEU A 51 -8.48 2.15 7.57
C LEU A 51 -9.05 3.04 8.68
N ALA A 52 -8.22 3.90 9.31
CA ALA A 52 -8.64 4.74 10.44
C ALA A 52 -9.77 5.73 10.11
N ASP A 53 -9.89 6.12 8.83
CA ASP A 53 -10.88 7.10 8.37
C ASP A 53 -12.21 6.42 7.93
N LEU A 54 -12.32 5.09 8.05
CA LEU A 54 -13.47 4.32 7.59
C LEU A 54 -14.41 3.92 8.76
N PRO A 55 -15.72 3.76 8.49
CA PRO A 55 -16.64 3.14 9.44
C PRO A 55 -16.17 1.71 9.81
N GLY A 56 -16.30 1.33 11.08
CA GLY A 56 -15.80 0.05 11.62
C GLY A 56 -16.10 -1.18 10.76
N PRO A 57 -17.37 -1.46 10.38
CA PRO A 57 -17.70 -2.60 9.55
C PRO A 57 -17.03 -2.59 8.16
N ALA A 58 -16.86 -1.41 7.56
CA ALA A 58 -16.17 -1.27 6.28
C ALA A 58 -14.66 -1.45 6.44
N ALA A 59 -14.08 -0.92 7.52
CA ALA A 59 -12.67 -1.11 7.86
C ALA A 59 -12.34 -2.59 8.09
N GLU A 60 -13.19 -3.33 8.79
CA GLU A 60 -13.04 -4.78 9.03
C GLU A 60 -13.10 -5.60 7.74
N GLN A 61 -14.07 -5.33 6.86
CA GLN A 61 -14.18 -6.03 5.58
C GLN A 61 -12.95 -5.79 4.69
N ILE A 62 -12.48 -4.55 4.60
CA ILE A 62 -11.30 -4.21 3.81
C ILE A 62 -10.04 -4.81 4.44
N ALA A 63 -9.93 -4.80 5.77
CA ALA A 63 -8.82 -5.45 6.48
C ALA A 63 -8.79 -6.95 6.19
N ALA A 64 -9.93 -7.65 6.24
CA ALA A 64 -10.02 -9.07 5.93
C ALA A 64 -9.56 -9.38 4.50
N LEU A 65 -10.04 -8.61 3.51
CA LEU A 65 -9.62 -8.76 2.12
C LEU A 65 -8.12 -8.50 1.92
N ALA A 66 -7.58 -7.48 2.60
CA ALA A 66 -6.16 -7.17 2.54
C ALA A 66 -5.32 -8.31 3.13
N ILE A 67 -5.74 -8.90 4.25
CA ILE A 67 -5.07 -10.06 4.88
C ILE A 67 -5.10 -11.26 3.94
N GLU A 68 -6.26 -11.57 3.34
CA GLU A 68 -6.39 -12.67 2.39
C GLU A 68 -5.46 -12.50 1.18
N THR A 69 -5.43 -11.29 0.60
CA THR A 69 -4.58 -10.96 -0.54
C THR A 69 -3.09 -11.08 -0.18
N LEU A 70 -2.70 -10.61 1.01
CA LEU A 70 -1.32 -10.71 1.49
C LEU A 70 -0.90 -12.16 1.73
N ASN A 71 -1.77 -12.99 2.32
CA ASN A 71 -1.50 -14.41 2.50
C ASN A 71 -1.32 -15.13 1.16
N ALA A 72 -2.18 -14.85 0.17
CA ALA A 72 -2.04 -15.42 -1.17
C ALA A 72 -0.71 -15.04 -1.83
N ALA A 73 -0.27 -13.78 -1.67
CA ALA A 73 1.02 -13.32 -2.19
C ALA A 73 2.21 -14.01 -1.49
N VAL A 74 2.13 -14.23 -0.17
CA VAL A 74 3.14 -14.96 0.60
C VAL A 74 3.25 -16.42 0.12
N GLU A 75 2.12 -17.10 -0.04
CA GLU A 75 2.07 -18.47 -0.57
C GLU A 75 2.67 -18.56 -1.98
N GLN A 76 2.40 -17.57 -2.83
CA GLN A 76 3.00 -17.51 -4.17
C GLN A 76 4.52 -17.33 -4.08
N ALA A 77 5.01 -16.44 -3.22
CA ALA A 77 6.44 -16.23 -3.01
C ALA A 77 7.16 -17.51 -2.55
N TYR A 78 6.56 -18.26 -1.61
CA TYR A 78 7.12 -19.56 -1.18
C TYR A 78 7.21 -20.58 -2.33
N ARG A 79 6.20 -20.63 -3.20
CA ARG A 79 6.22 -21.50 -4.37
C ARG A 79 7.29 -21.10 -5.37
N GLU A 80 7.50 -19.81 -5.58
CA GLU A 80 8.55 -19.29 -6.46
C GLU A 80 9.95 -19.60 -5.91
N GLU A 81 10.17 -19.39 -4.62
CA GLU A 81 11.42 -19.76 -3.95
C GLU A 81 11.70 -21.25 -4.05
N ALA A 82 10.70 -22.11 -3.82
CA ALA A 82 10.83 -23.55 -3.97
C ALA A 82 11.19 -23.97 -5.41
N ARG A 83 10.59 -23.32 -6.41
CA ARG A 83 10.93 -23.55 -7.83
C ARG A 83 12.37 -23.17 -8.15
N VAL A 84 12.83 -22.01 -7.66
CA VAL A 84 14.21 -21.55 -7.84
C VAL A 84 15.21 -22.47 -7.15
N ALA A 85 14.89 -22.92 -5.93
CA ALA A 85 15.71 -23.87 -5.19
C ALA A 85 15.83 -25.21 -5.94
N ALA A 86 14.72 -25.75 -6.45
CA ALA A 86 14.70 -26.99 -7.23
C ALA A 86 15.46 -26.88 -8.57
N ALA A 87 15.45 -25.71 -9.21
CA ALA A 87 16.21 -25.46 -10.44
C ALA A 87 17.73 -25.43 -10.18
N ARG A 88 18.17 -24.99 -8.99
CA ARG A 88 19.59 -24.96 -8.59
C ARG A 88 20.15 -26.35 -8.24
N THR A 89 19.30 -27.29 -7.84
CA THR A 89 19.72 -28.63 -7.35
C THR A 89 19.69 -29.72 -8.43
N ARG A 90 19.21 -29.45 -9.65
CA ARG A 90 19.31 -30.39 -10.77
C ARG A 90 20.73 -30.35 -11.36
N PRO A 91 21.53 -31.43 -11.27
CA PRO A 91 22.78 -31.52 -12.01
C PRO A 91 22.48 -31.59 -13.52
N ARG A 92 23.36 -30.97 -14.32
CA ARG A 92 23.32 -31.03 -15.78
C ARG A 92 23.54 -32.46 -16.29
#